data_AF-A0A964KDX9-F1
#
_entry.id   AF-A0A964KDX9-F1
#
_cell.length_a   1.000
_cell.length_b   1.000
_cell.length_c   1.000
_cell.angle_alpha   90.00
_cell.angle_beta   90.00
_cell.angle_gamma   90.00
#
_symmetry.space_group_name_H-M   'P 1'
#
loop_
_entity.id
_entity.type
_entity.pdbx_description
1 polymer ?
#
loop_
_entity_poly.entity_id
_entity_poly.type
_entity_poly.pdbx_seq_one_letter_code
_entity_poly.pdbx_strand_id
1 'polypeptide(L)'
;MSKKQSTSSDRMRVQAMQLLGRWTRLSAGHIALGAGCLCGASFGALQPSDYDEQIVAFLVGRHPRIKAIDHARLDQLLRAIANGAVARDASLTPPECQALLGDVERSLDSFDEVHRTGSKGI
;
A
#
# COMPACT_ATOMS: atom_id res chain seq x y z
N MET A 1 -24.39 -14.00 -20.91
CA MET A 1 -24.21 -12.67 -20.28
C MET A 1 -22.85 -12.66 -19.57
N SER A 2 -21.74 -12.25 -20.20
CA SER A 2 -20.38 -12.45 -19.60
C SER A 2 -19.40 -11.27 -19.75
N LYS A 3 -19.87 -10.05 -20.02
CA LYS A 3 -18.99 -8.89 -20.33
C LYS A 3 -18.60 -7.98 -19.15
N LYS A 4 -19.10 -8.21 -17.92
CA LYS A 4 -18.89 -7.26 -16.79
C LYS A 4 -17.62 -7.50 -15.95
N GLN A 5 -16.98 -8.68 -16.03
CA GLN A 5 -15.83 -9.00 -15.16
C GLN A 5 -14.49 -8.50 -15.70
N SER A 6 -14.33 -8.39 -17.03
CA SER A 6 -13.04 -8.07 -17.66
C SER A 6 -12.56 -6.63 -17.41
N THR A 7 -13.48 -5.67 -17.27
CA THR A 7 -13.16 -4.26 -17.01
C THR A 7 -12.88 -3.96 -15.54
N SER A 8 -13.52 -4.68 -14.61
CA SER A 8 -13.32 -4.47 -13.17
C SER A 8 -11.93 -4.95 -12.74
N SER A 9 -11.53 -6.13 -13.21
CA SER A 9 -10.19 -6.67 -12.93
C SER A 9 -9.07 -5.82 -13.53
N ASP A 10 -9.26 -5.28 -14.72
CA ASP A 10 -8.29 -4.36 -15.33
C ASP A 10 -8.14 -3.07 -14.52
N ARG A 11 -9.26 -2.46 -14.10
CA ARG A 11 -9.26 -1.28 -13.25
C ARG A 11 -8.55 -1.50 -11.91
N MET A 12 -8.78 -2.64 -11.26
CA MET A 12 -8.10 -3.00 -10.01
C MET A 12 -6.60 -3.16 -10.21
N ARG A 13 -6.16 -3.77 -11.33
CA ARG A 13 -4.73 -3.90 -11.65
C ARG A 13 -4.06 -2.56 -11.89
N VAL A 14 -4.71 -1.67 -12.64
CA VAL A 14 -4.22 -0.31 -12.88
C VAL A 14 -4.13 0.47 -11.57
N GLN A 15 -5.15 0.40 -10.71
CA GLN A 15 -5.15 1.04 -9.39
C GLN A 15 -4.01 0.51 -8.51
N ALA A 16 -3.79 -0.81 -8.49
CA ALA A 16 -2.68 -1.40 -7.76
C ALA A 16 -1.31 -0.92 -8.26
N MET A 17 -1.12 -0.78 -9.57
CA MET A 17 0.12 -0.21 -10.15
C MET A 17 0.32 1.26 -9.75
N GLN A 18 -0.75 2.06 -9.73
CA GLN A 18 -0.70 3.46 -9.30
C GLN A 18 -0.31 3.58 -7.82
N LEU A 19 -0.94 2.79 -6.96
CA LEU A 19 -0.62 2.73 -5.53
C LEU A 19 0.80 2.23 -5.29
N LEU A 20 1.26 1.23 -6.06
CA LEU A 20 2.64 0.75 -5.99
C LEU A 20 3.62 1.87 -6.32
N GLY A 21 3.41 2.59 -7.42
CA GLY A 21 4.27 3.72 -7.79
C GLY A 21 4.25 4.84 -6.75
N ARG A 22 3.09 5.09 -6.11
CA ARG A 22 2.98 6.06 -5.01
C ARG A 22 3.76 5.60 -3.79
N TRP A 23 3.59 4.35 -3.36
CA TRP A 23 4.34 3.77 -2.26
C TRP A 23 5.85 3.77 -2.52
N THR A 24 6.29 3.44 -3.75
CA THR A 24 7.70 3.50 -4.12
C THR A 24 8.27 4.91 -3.99
N ARG A 25 7.53 5.96 -4.40
CA ARG A 25 7.99 7.35 -4.23
C ARG A 25 8.04 7.77 -2.76
N LEU A 26 7.03 7.41 -1.97
CA LEU A 26 6.98 7.72 -0.54
C LEU A 26 8.10 7.01 0.23
N SER A 27 8.30 5.71 -0.01
CA SER A 27 9.36 4.92 0.63
C SER A 27 10.77 5.28 0.14
N ALA A 28 10.95 5.58 -1.15
CA ALA A 28 12.24 5.99 -1.71
C ALA A 28 12.63 7.44 -1.36
N GLY A 29 11.65 8.34 -1.20
CA GLY A 29 11.88 9.72 -0.78
C GLY A 29 12.59 9.83 0.57
N HIS A 30 12.51 8.79 1.40
CA HIS A 30 13.20 8.71 2.69
C HIS A 30 14.62 8.12 2.58
N ILE A 31 14.92 7.29 1.56
CA ILE A 31 16.26 6.70 1.35
C ILE A 31 17.19 7.69 0.62
N ALA A 32 16.65 8.59 -0.21
CA ALA A 32 17.46 9.62 -0.89
C ALA A 32 17.95 10.74 0.05
N LEU A 33 17.43 10.81 1.29
CA LEU A 33 17.90 11.70 2.36
C LEU A 33 18.86 10.98 3.32
N GLY A 34 19.74 10.14 2.78
CA GLY A 34 21.03 9.79 3.43
C GLY A 34 21.92 11.02 3.74
N ALA A 35 21.46 12.22 3.41
CA ALA A 35 21.95 13.51 3.89
C ALA A 35 20.79 14.31 4.53
N GLY A 36 20.38 13.94 5.74
CA GLY A 36 19.63 14.83 6.64
C GLY A 36 18.18 15.10 6.28
N CYS A 37 17.27 14.17 6.58
CA CYS A 37 15.88 14.57 6.78
C CYS A 37 15.80 15.30 8.14
N LEU A 38 15.58 16.62 8.10
CA LEU A 38 15.31 17.49 9.25
C LEU A 38 13.88 17.27 9.79
N CYS A 39 13.37 16.05 9.75
CA CYS A 39 12.17 15.65 10.49
C CYS A 39 12.57 15.47 11.96
N GLY A 40 12.69 16.62 12.66
CA GLY A 40 12.66 16.83 14.10
C GLY A 40 13.23 15.71 14.98
N ALA A 41 14.37 15.97 15.60
CA ALA A 41 14.84 15.26 16.77
C ALA A 41 13.76 15.29 17.89
N SER A 42 12.85 14.31 17.93
CA SER A 42 12.13 13.92 19.17
C SER A 42 11.16 12.74 19.07
N PHE A 43 10.85 12.17 17.91
CA PHE A 43 10.08 10.91 17.85
C PHE A 43 10.83 9.92 16.97
N GLY A 44 11.05 8.71 17.51
CA GLY A 44 11.95 7.70 16.95
C GLY A 44 11.83 7.58 15.44
N ALA A 45 12.99 7.54 14.77
CA ALA A 45 13.06 7.35 13.34
C ALA A 45 12.39 6.01 12.96
N LEU A 46 11.08 6.03 12.70
CA LEU A 46 10.41 4.88 12.10
C LEU A 46 11.07 4.67 10.74
N GLN A 47 11.78 3.55 10.58
CA GLN A 47 12.26 3.20 9.26
C GLN A 47 11.04 2.93 8.36
N PRO A 48 11.14 3.21 7.05
CA PRO A 48 10.10 2.83 6.10
C PRO A 48 9.67 1.36 6.19
N SER A 49 10.58 0.48 6.63
CA SER A 49 10.31 -0.94 6.91
C SER A 49 9.28 -1.15 8.03
N ASP A 50 9.37 -0.38 9.14
CA ASP A 50 8.41 -0.48 10.26
C ASP A 50 7.01 -0.03 9.84
N TYR A 51 6.91 0.93 8.90
CA TYR A 51 5.63 1.40 8.40
C TYR A 51 5.00 0.41 7.42
N ASP A 52 5.82 -0.26 6.61
CA ASP A 52 5.40 -1.31 5.70
C ASP A 52 4.71 -2.46 6.49
N GLU A 53 5.36 -2.92 7.57
CA GLU A 53 4.80 -3.95 8.48
C GLU A 53 3.50 -3.48 9.17
N GLN A 54 3.42 -2.21 9.59
CA GLN A 54 2.21 -1.66 10.21
C GLN A 54 1.03 -1.58 9.24
N ILE A 55 1.25 -1.14 7.99
CA ILE A 55 0.20 -1.13 6.97
C ILE A 55 -0.25 -2.58 6.71
N VAL A 56 0.69 -3.51 6.50
CA VAL A 56 0.35 -4.91 6.23
C VAL A 56 -0.42 -5.53 7.40
N ALA A 57 0.02 -5.31 8.64
CA ALA A 57 -0.68 -5.79 9.83
C ALA A 57 -2.11 -5.22 9.94
N PHE A 58 -2.29 -3.92 9.68
CA PHE A 58 -3.60 -3.29 9.62
C PHE A 58 -4.50 -3.92 8.53
N LEU A 59 -3.95 -4.10 7.32
CA LEU A 59 -4.69 -4.69 6.20
C LEU A 59 -5.07 -6.15 6.48
N VAL A 60 -4.18 -6.94 7.06
CA VAL A 60 -4.46 -8.33 7.48
C VAL A 60 -5.55 -8.39 8.55
N GLY A 61 -5.54 -7.45 9.50
CA GLY A 61 -6.58 -7.36 10.53
C GLY A 61 -7.96 -7.02 9.95
N ARG A 62 -8.02 -6.22 8.89
CA ARG A 62 -9.27 -5.77 8.25
C ARG A 62 -9.75 -6.70 7.13
N HIS A 63 -8.84 -7.42 6.50
CA HIS A 63 -9.08 -8.31 5.36
C HIS A 63 -8.42 -9.68 5.64
N PRO A 64 -9.05 -10.55 6.45
CA PRO A 64 -8.42 -11.79 6.91
C PRO A 64 -8.07 -12.77 5.79
N ARG A 65 -8.69 -12.65 4.61
CA ARG A 65 -8.37 -13.47 3.43
C ARG A 65 -7.03 -13.12 2.79
N ILE A 66 -6.51 -11.92 3.05
CA ILE A 66 -5.15 -11.55 2.62
C ILE A 66 -4.10 -12.29 3.44
N LYS A 67 -4.44 -12.76 4.65
CA LYS A 67 -3.52 -13.52 5.51
C LYS A 67 -3.05 -14.84 4.89
N ALA A 68 -3.82 -15.38 3.94
CA ALA A 68 -3.43 -16.54 3.15
C ALA A 68 -2.38 -16.21 2.07
N ILE A 69 -2.24 -14.92 1.75
CA ILE A 69 -1.30 -14.41 0.77
C ILE A 69 -0.08 -13.92 1.55
N ASP A 70 0.97 -14.74 1.59
CA ASP A 70 2.21 -14.49 2.33
C ASP A 70 2.97 -13.29 1.75
N HIS A 71 2.53 -12.09 2.13
CA HIS A 71 3.12 -10.84 1.72
C HIS A 71 3.53 -10.09 2.98
N ALA A 72 4.80 -10.24 3.35
CA ALA A 72 5.41 -9.50 4.43
C ALA A 72 5.50 -7.99 4.14
N ARG A 73 5.26 -7.58 2.88
CA ARG A 73 5.42 -6.19 2.44
C ARG A 73 4.33 -5.70 1.48
N LEU A 74 4.00 -4.41 1.60
CA LEU A 74 2.99 -3.71 0.82
C LEU A 74 3.34 -3.65 -0.68
N ASP A 75 4.61 -3.49 -1.02
CA ASP A 75 5.06 -3.49 -2.42
C ASP A 75 4.83 -4.86 -3.08
N GLN A 76 5.07 -5.96 -2.35
CA GLN A 76 4.80 -7.32 -2.82
C GLN A 76 3.30 -7.55 -3.03
N LEU A 77 2.47 -7.13 -2.07
CA LEU A 77 1.01 -7.23 -2.16
C LEU A 77 0.45 -6.48 -3.38
N LEU A 78 0.85 -5.22 -3.56
CA LEU A 78 0.38 -4.40 -4.68
C LEU A 78 0.85 -4.98 -6.03
N ARG A 79 2.07 -5.52 -6.08
CA ARG A 79 2.60 -6.17 -7.29
C ARG A 79 1.89 -7.47 -7.62
N ALA A 80 1.49 -8.26 -6.61
CA ALA A 80 0.68 -9.45 -6.81
C ALA A 80 -0.72 -9.11 -7.37
N ILE A 81 -1.36 -8.06 -6.85
CA ILE A 81 -2.64 -7.56 -7.38
C ILE A 81 -2.47 -7.04 -8.81
N ALA A 82 -1.45 -6.24 -9.08
CA ALA A 82 -1.15 -5.69 -10.40
C ALA A 82 -0.89 -6.80 -11.45
N ASN A 83 -0.28 -7.91 -11.05
CA ASN A 83 -0.07 -9.08 -11.90
C ASN A 83 -1.30 -9.98 -12.04
N GLY A 84 -2.39 -9.68 -11.32
CA GLY A 84 -3.62 -10.46 -11.33
C GLY A 84 -3.53 -11.77 -10.55
N ALA A 85 -2.52 -11.97 -9.70
CA ALA A 85 -2.38 -13.17 -8.89
C ALA A 85 -3.60 -13.38 -7.97
N VAL A 86 -4.12 -12.28 -7.43
CA VAL A 86 -5.30 -12.28 -6.56
C VAL A 86 -6.57 -12.79 -7.28
N ALA A 87 -6.73 -12.48 -8.56
CA ALA A 87 -7.87 -12.97 -9.34
C ALA A 87 -7.70 -14.44 -9.76
N ARG A 88 -6.46 -14.93 -9.85
CA ARG A 88 -6.14 -16.30 -10.27
C ARG A 88 -6.25 -17.30 -9.12
N ASP A 89 -5.95 -16.87 -7.90
CA ASP A 89 -5.91 -17.74 -6.73
C ASP A 89 -7.28 -17.92 -6.06
N ALA A 90 -8.32 -17.20 -6.53
CA ALA A 90 -9.65 -17.10 -5.90
C ALA A 90 -9.64 -16.65 -4.42
N SER A 91 -8.47 -16.30 -3.87
CA SER A 91 -8.27 -15.88 -2.48
C SER A 91 -9.04 -14.61 -2.10
N LEU A 92 -9.27 -13.69 -3.05
CA LEU A 92 -10.14 -12.52 -2.83
C LEU A 92 -11.16 -12.38 -3.96
N THR A 93 -12.40 -12.09 -3.59
CA THR A 93 -13.43 -11.70 -4.54
C THR A 93 -13.16 -10.27 -5.07
N PRO A 94 -13.68 -9.91 -6.25
CA PRO A 94 -13.55 -8.55 -6.78
C PRO A 94 -13.93 -7.41 -5.80
N PRO A 95 -15.05 -7.47 -5.05
CA PRO A 95 -15.37 -6.41 -4.08
C PRO A 95 -14.38 -6.36 -2.90
N GLU A 96 -13.86 -7.50 -2.44
CA GLU A 96 -12.85 -7.54 -1.38
C GLU A 96 -11.53 -6.93 -1.87
N CYS A 97 -11.11 -7.24 -3.10
CA CYS A 97 -9.93 -6.63 -3.72
C CYS A 97 -10.10 -5.11 -3.88
N GLN A 98 -11.29 -4.65 -4.26
CA GLN A 98 -11.57 -3.21 -4.35
C GLN A 98 -11.54 -2.53 -2.98
N ALA A 99 -12.10 -3.16 -1.93
CA ALA A 99 -12.08 -2.63 -0.57
C ALA A 99 -10.64 -2.57 -0.01
N LEU A 100 -9.85 -3.61 -0.28
CA LEU A 100 -8.42 -3.64 0.05
C LEU A 100 -7.67 -2.46 -0.58
N LEU A 101 -7.82 -2.24 -1.89
CA LEU A 101 -7.15 -1.14 -2.58
C LEU A 101 -7.57 0.23 -2.01
N GLY A 102 -8.84 0.40 -1.63
CA GLY A 102 -9.32 1.62 -0.97
C GLY A 102 -8.74 1.83 0.43
N ASP A 103 -8.56 0.76 1.21
CA ASP A 103 -7.92 0.86 2.52
C ASP A 103 -6.41 1.12 2.39
N VAL A 104 -5.72 0.55 1.39
CA VAL A 104 -4.32 0.90 1.06
C VAL A 104 -4.21 2.38 0.71
N GLU A 105 -5.08 2.89 -0.16
CA GLU A 105 -5.09 4.30 -0.55
C GLU A 105 -5.25 5.22 0.67
N ARG A 106 -6.19 4.90 1.57
CA ARG A 106 -6.38 5.64 2.82
C ARG A 106 -5.15 5.58 3.72
N SER A 107 -4.48 4.43 3.82
CA SER A 107 -3.23 4.30 4.59
C SER A 107 -2.11 5.15 4.00
N LEU A 108 -1.99 5.20 2.66
CA LEU A 108 -1.01 6.06 1.99
C LEU A 108 -1.32 7.55 2.17
N ASP A 109 -2.60 7.94 2.14
CA ASP A 109 -3.01 9.32 2.45
C ASP A 109 -2.69 9.70 3.89
N SER A 110 -2.96 8.82 4.84
CA SER A 110 -2.62 9.03 6.26
C SER A 110 -1.11 9.14 6.46
N PHE A 111 -0.32 8.32 5.76
CA PHE A 111 1.14 8.42 5.79
C PHE A 111 1.60 9.77 5.25
N ASP A 112 1.12 10.14 4.06
CA ASP A 112 1.50 11.40 3.41
C ASP A 112 1.15 12.62 4.26
N GLU A 113 -0.01 12.62 4.93
CA GLU A 113 -0.43 13.71 5.82
C GLU A 113 0.47 13.85 7.06
N VAL A 114 0.84 12.74 7.71
CA VAL A 114 1.77 12.75 8.85
C VAL A 114 3.15 13.28 8.43
N HIS A 115 3.60 12.96 7.21
CA HIS A 115 4.92 13.38 6.73
C HIS A 115 4.93 14.81 6.14
N ARG A 116 3.81 15.27 5.59
CA ARG A 116 3.61 16.64 5.14
C ARG A 116 3.55 17.62 6.30
N THR A 117 2.80 17.28 7.35
CA THR A 117 2.68 18.11 8.55
C THR A 117 3.98 18.18 9.35
N GLY A 118 4.79 17.11 9.36
CA GLY A 118 6.14 17.11 9.92
C GLY A 118 7.16 17.99 9.17
N SER A 119 6.93 18.31 7.89
CA SER A 119 7.79 19.20 7.08
C SER A 119 7.40 20.68 7.16
N LYS A 120 6.29 21.02 7.83
CA LYS A 120 5.72 22.38 7.87
C LYS A 120 5.64 22.91 9.31
N GLY A 121 6.73 22.72 10.06
CA GLY A 121 6.94 23.28 11.39
C GLY A 121 8.25 24.07 11.44
N ILE A 122 8.22 25.30 10.90
CA ILE A 122 9.12 26.41 11.23
C ILE A 122 8.27 27.59 11.68
#